data_AF-A0A3C1YX04-F1
#
_entry.id   AF-A0A3C1YX04-F1
#
_cell.length_a   1.000
_cell.length_b   1.000
_cell.length_c   1.000
_cell.angle_alpha   90.00
_cell.angle_beta   90.00
_cell.angle_gamma   90.00
#
_symmetry.space_group_name_H-M   'P 1'
#
loop_
_entity.id
_entity.type
_entity.pdbx_description
1 polymer ?
#
loop_
_entity_poly.entity_id
_entity_poly.type
_entity_poly.pdbx_seq_one_letter_code
_entity_poly.pdbx_strand_id
1 'polypeptide(L)' 'ATLAAGRTTNGTGLMINSSRAVLYAGKGEDFAATARRVAQETRDAVNVQRFSK' A
#
# COMPACT_ATOMS: atom_id res chain seq x y z
N ALA A 1 5.18 -6.95 11.07
CA ALA A 1 6.46 -6.50 11.66
C ALA A 1 6.77 -5.03 11.34
N THR A 2 7.06 -4.66 10.09
CA THR A 2 7.48 -3.29 9.70
C THR A 2 6.49 -2.19 10.08
N LEU A 3 5.19 -2.38 9.81
CA LEU A 3 4.18 -1.36 10.11
C LEU A 3 4.03 -1.11 11.62
N ALA A 4 4.06 -2.18 12.42
CA ALA A 4 3.96 -2.09 13.88
C ALA A 4 5.19 -1.41 14.50
N ALA A 5 6.38 -1.63 13.93
CA ALA A 5 7.62 -1.04 14.42
C ALA A 5 7.80 0.44 14.03
N GLY A 6 7.24 0.87 12.88
CA GLY A 6 7.44 2.22 12.36
C GLY A 6 6.28 3.20 12.61
N ARG A 7 5.12 2.74 13.09
CA ARG A 7 3.97 3.61 13.37
C ARG A 7 4.06 4.26 14.75
N THR A 8 3.53 5.47 14.88
CA THR A 8 3.30 6.12 16.17
C THR A 8 2.20 5.41 16.96
N THR A 9 2.01 5.77 18.23
CA THR A 9 0.89 5.31 19.06
C THR A 9 -0.48 5.60 18.44
N ASN A 10 -0.58 6.65 17.63
CA ASN A 10 -1.80 7.03 16.89
C ASN A 10 -1.92 6.30 15.53
N GLY A 11 -1.06 5.32 15.25
CA GLY A 11 -1.03 4.57 14.00
C GLY A 11 -0.58 5.38 12.78
N THR A 12 0.02 6.55 12.95
CA THR A 12 0.52 7.43 11.87
C THR A 12 2.05 7.38 11.78
N GLY A 13 2.67 8.32 11.05
CA GLY A 13 4.11 8.58 11.10
C GLY A 13 4.98 7.66 10.25
N LEU A 14 4.38 6.69 9.58
CA LEU A 14 5.06 5.79 8.66
C LEU A 14 4.57 6.00 7.23
N MET A 15 5.51 6.20 6.30
CA MET A 15 5.24 6.23 4.87
C MET A 15 5.72 4.92 4.24
N ILE A 16 4.81 4.19 3.60
CA ILE A 16 5.12 2.96 2.87
C ILE A 16 5.15 3.29 1.38
N ASN A 17 6.26 2.97 0.71
CA ASN A 17 6.37 3.08 -0.74
C ASN A 17 6.28 1.70 -1.40
N SER A 18 5.48 1.59 -2.47
CA SER A 18 5.36 0.38 -3.28
C SER A 18 5.49 0.73 -4.77
N SER A 19 6.74 0.94 -5.23
CA SER A 19 7.00 1.42 -6.60
C SER A 19 6.85 0.31 -7.64
N ARG A 20 7.72 -0.72 -7.63
CA ARG A 20 7.74 -1.75 -8.68
C ARG A 20 6.44 -2.55 -8.77
N ALA A 21 5.81 -2.84 -7.63
CA ALA A 21 4.56 -3.58 -7.62
C ALA A 21 3.44 -2.83 -8.36
N VAL A 22 3.38 -1.51 -8.22
CA VAL A 22 2.40 -0.67 -8.93
C VAL A 22 2.81 -0.45 -10.38
N LEU A 23 4.09 -0.11 -10.64
CA LEU A 23 4.59 0.20 -11.99
C LEU A 23 4.55 -1.00 -12.94
N TYR A 24 4.64 -2.22 -12.43
CA TYR A 24 4.65 -3.43 -13.24
C TYR A 24 3.41 -4.30 -13.05
N ALA A 25 2.36 -3.75 -12.44
CA ALA A 25 1.10 -4.45 -12.23
C ALA A 25 0.39 -4.80 -13.55
N GLY A 26 0.50 -3.93 -14.56
CA GLY A 26 -0.14 -4.08 -15.87
C GLY A 26 0.76 -3.57 -16.99
N LYS A 27 0.29 -3.69 -18.24
CA LYS A 27 1.03 -3.34 -19.45
C LYS A 27 0.08 -2.91 -20.58
N GLY A 28 0.52 -1.98 -21.42
CA GLY A 28 -0.30 -1.51 -22.54
C GLY A 28 -1.58 -0.85 -22.05
N GLU A 29 -2.72 -1.16 -22.68
CA GLU A 29 -4.01 -0.49 -22.43
C GLU A 29 -4.58 -0.76 -21.02
N ASP A 30 -4.22 -1.89 -20.39
CA ASP A 30 -4.71 -2.25 -19.05
C ASP A 30 -3.92 -1.59 -17.92
N PHE A 31 -2.78 -0.96 -18.22
CA PHE A 31 -1.81 -0.51 -17.23
C PHE A 31 -2.45 0.37 -16.16
N ALA A 32 -3.25 1.37 -16.57
CA ALA A 32 -3.86 2.31 -15.65
C ALA A 32 -4.85 1.63 -14.69
N ALA A 33 -5.65 0.70 -15.18
CA ALA A 33 -6.63 -0.02 -14.37
C ALA A 33 -5.93 -0.98 -13.39
N THR A 34 -4.95 -1.74 -13.88
CA THR A 34 -4.26 -2.75 -13.07
C THR A 34 -3.33 -2.11 -12.03
N ALA A 35 -2.60 -1.05 -12.40
CA ALA A 35 -1.79 -0.28 -11.47
C ALA A 35 -2.65 0.37 -10.37
N ARG A 36 -3.82 0.92 -10.73
CA ARG A 36 -4.78 1.46 -9.76
C ARG A 36 -5.24 0.39 -8.78
N ARG A 37 -5.62 -0.79 -9.27
CA ARG A 37 -6.06 -1.90 -8.41
C ARG A 37 -4.99 -2.28 -7.39
N VAL A 38 -3.75 -2.49 -7.84
CA VAL A 38 -2.63 -2.84 -6.93
C VAL A 38 -2.33 -1.74 -5.93
N ALA A 39 -2.41 -0.47 -6.34
CA ALA A 39 -2.24 0.66 -5.42
C ALA A 39 -3.33 0.71 -4.34
N GLN A 40 -4.59 0.46 -4.72
CA GLN A 40 -5.72 0.39 -3.77
C GLN A 40 -5.57 -0.79 -2.81
N GLU A 41 -5.24 -1.98 -3.31
CA GLU A 41 -5.01 -3.17 -2.48
C GLU A 41 -3.87 -2.96 -1.48
N THR A 42 -2.78 -2.33 -1.92
CA THR A 42 -1.66 -1.98 -1.04
C THR A 42 -2.11 -1.03 0.07
N ARG A 43 -2.85 0.03 -0.28
CA ARG A 43 -3.38 1.00 0.69
C ARG A 43 -4.30 0.33 1.69
N ASP A 44 -5.21 -0.52 1.23
CA ASP A 44 -6.22 -1.14 2.07
C ASP A 44 -5.58 -2.16 3.03
N ALA A 45 -4.58 -2.93 2.56
CA ALA A 45 -3.79 -3.81 3.42
C ALA A 45 -3.03 -3.04 4.52
N VAL A 46 -2.46 -1.88 4.20
CA VAL A 46 -1.81 -1.01 5.20
C VAL A 46 -2.84 -0.48 6.21
N ASN A 47 -4.02 -0.08 5.75
CA ASN A 47 -5.07 0.46 6.61
C ASN A 47 -5.66 -0.59 7.56
N VAL A 48 -5.84 -1.84 7.12
CA VAL A 48 -6.27 -2.95 7.99
C VAL A 48 -5.35 -3.05 9.20
N GLN A 49 -4.04 -3.01 8.97
CA GLN A 49 -3.05 -3.09 10.03
C GLN A 49 -2.99 -1.81 10.89
N ARG A 50 -3.30 -0.63 10.30
CA ARG A 50 -3.36 0.64 11.03
C ARG A 50 -4.48 0.69 12.07
N PHE A 51 -5.63 0.12 11.76
CA PHE A 51 -6.83 0.17 12.62
C PHE A 51 -7.06 -1.11 13.44
N SER A 52 -6.40 -2.22 13.10
CA SER A 52 -6.42 -3.42 13.94
C SER A 52 -5.56 -3.20 15.18
N LYS A 53 -6.18 -3.30 16.36
CA LYS A 53 -5.52 -3.33 17.68
C LYS A 53 -5.10 -4.74 18.02
#